data_AF-G1UJE2-F1
#
_entry.id   AF-G1UJE2-F1
#
_cell.length_a   1.000
_cell.length_b   1.000
_cell.length_c   1.000
_cell.angle_alpha   90.00
_cell.angle_beta   90.00
_cell.angle_gamma   90.00
#
_symmetry.space_group_name_H-M   'P 1'
#
loop_
_entity.id
_entity.type
_entity.pdbx_description
1 polymer ?
#
loop_
_entity_poly.entity_id
_entity_poly.type
_entity_poly.pdbx_seq_one_letter_code
_entity_poly.pdbx_strand_id
1 'polypeptide(L)'
;YECCFLWVDVSLPLLHSFVSDRVDRMVRAGLIDEVRNVFDPTKFDDYSQGIKRAIGVPELDQFLRNEMTVDAKTSRELRDKAIEKIKENTCMLARRQLQKIQRLHSIWNWKMHRIDATPVFLASGKEADNIWDKHVAGP
;
A
#
# COMPACT_ATOMS: atom_id res chain seq x y z
N TYR A 1 -18.37 12.71 20.88
CA TYR A 1 -17.52 13.53 20.01
C TYR A 1 -18.37 14.11 18.90
N GLU A 2 -18.16 15.38 18.56
CA GLU A 2 -18.70 15.97 17.34
C GLU A 2 -17.64 15.75 16.24
N CYS A 3 -17.83 14.70 15.44
CA CYS A 3 -16.87 14.30 14.43
C CYS A 3 -17.30 14.81 13.05
N CYS A 4 -16.35 15.39 12.31
CA CYS A 4 -16.44 15.61 10.88
C CYS A 4 -15.59 14.56 10.16
N PHE A 5 -16.16 13.83 9.21
CA PHE A 5 -15.45 12.79 8.46
C PHE A 5 -15.22 13.25 7.03
N LEU A 6 -13.94 13.36 6.65
CA LEU A 6 -13.52 13.61 5.28
C LEU A 6 -13.03 12.31 4.67
N TRP A 7 -13.58 11.93 3.52
CA TRP A 7 -13.16 10.76 2.76
C TRP A 7 -12.56 11.21 1.43
N VAL A 8 -11.22 11.15 1.35
CA VAL A 8 -10.49 11.34 0.10
C VAL A 8 -10.60 10.06 -0.72
N ASP A 9 -11.38 10.11 -1.79
CA ASP A 9 -11.70 9.00 -2.67
C ASP A 9 -10.87 9.07 -3.96
N VAL A 10 -10.50 7.91 -4.49
CA VAL A 10 -9.76 7.78 -5.76
C VAL A 10 -10.32 6.56 -6.49
N SER A 11 -10.52 6.68 -7.80
CA SER A 11 -10.99 5.56 -8.61
C SER A 11 -10.08 4.32 -8.47
N LEU A 12 -10.68 3.16 -8.20
CA LEU A 12 -9.94 1.93 -7.91
C LEU A 12 -9.00 1.46 -9.04
N PRO A 13 -9.38 1.52 -10.34
CA PRO A 13 -8.49 1.13 -11.43
C PRO A 13 -7.21 1.98 -11.47
N LEU A 14 -7.34 3.28 -11.21
CA LEU A 14 -6.22 4.21 -11.16
C LEU A 14 -5.37 3.94 -9.91
N LEU A 15 -6.01 3.69 -8.77
CA LEU A 15 -5.30 3.41 -7.53
C LEU A 15 -4.39 2.17 -7.65
N HIS A 16 -4.78 1.16 -8.42
CA HIS A 16 -3.94 -0.04 -8.62
C HIS A 16 -2.60 0.25 -9.29
N SER A 17 -2.57 1.06 -10.36
CA SER A 17 -1.30 1.42 -11.02
C SER A 17 -0.42 2.24 -10.09
N PHE A 18 -1.00 3.21 -9.39
CA PHE A 18 -0.28 4.04 -8.42
C PHE A 18 0.28 3.26 -7.25
N VAL A 19 -0.45 2.26 -6.75
CA VAL A 19 0.01 1.36 -5.70
C VAL A 19 1.21 0.56 -6.18
N SER A 20 1.16 0.01 -7.40
CA SER A 20 2.29 -0.72 -7.98
C SER A 20 3.53 0.17 -8.07
N ASP A 21 3.40 1.35 -8.66
CA ASP A 21 4.51 2.30 -8.82
C ASP A 21 5.08 2.76 -7.48
N ARG A 22 4.21 2.93 -6.47
CA ARG A 22 4.63 3.27 -5.10
C ARG A 22 5.47 2.15 -4.49
N VAL A 23 5.07 0.88 -4.64
CA VAL A 23 5.87 -0.25 -4.15
C VAL A 23 7.23 -0.28 -4.84
N ASP A 24 7.29 -0.05 -6.16
CA ASP A 24 8.56 0.02 -6.88
C ASP A 24 9.45 1.17 -6.40
N ARG A 25 8.87 2.30 -6.02
CA ARG A 25 9.60 3.41 -5.36
C ARG A 25 10.08 3.03 -3.96
N MET A 26 9.26 2.33 -3.18
CA MET A 26 9.64 1.85 -1.83
C MET A 26 10.81 0.85 -1.91
N VAL A 27 10.78 -0.09 -2.85
CA VAL A 27 11.88 -1.03 -3.07
C VAL A 27 13.16 -0.29 -3.44
N ARG A 28 13.09 0.70 -4.34
CA ARG A 28 14.23 1.56 -4.68
C ARG A 28 14.74 2.41 -3.52
N ALA A 29 13.86 2.76 -2.59
CA ALA A 29 14.20 3.54 -1.40
C ALA A 29 14.75 2.68 -0.23
N GLY A 30 14.81 1.35 -0.38
CA GLY A 30 15.41 0.46 0.63
C GLY A 30 14.43 -0.39 1.44
N LEU A 31 13.18 -0.57 1.00
CA LEU A 31 12.18 -1.40 1.70
C LEU A 31 12.72 -2.78 2.12
N ILE A 32 13.46 -3.45 1.25
CA ILE A 32 14.00 -4.79 1.53
C ILE A 32 15.04 -4.73 2.65
N ASP A 33 15.87 -3.69 2.67
CA ASP A 33 16.89 -3.51 3.69
C ASP A 33 16.26 -3.18 5.06
N GLU A 34 15.20 -2.37 5.07
CA GLU A 34 14.41 -2.10 6.28
C GLU A 34 13.81 -3.38 6.85
N VAL A 35 13.20 -4.22 6.00
CA VAL A 35 12.62 -5.50 6.44
C VAL A 35 13.70 -6.47 6.91
N ARG A 36 14.85 -6.51 6.23
CA ARG A 36 15.99 -7.35 6.64
C ARG A 36 16.49 -6.99 8.06
N ASN A 37 16.45 -5.71 8.44
CA ASN A 37 16.87 -5.26 9.78
C ASN A 37 15.95 -5.75 10.91
N VAL A 38 14.68 -6.04 10.62
CA VAL A 38 13.71 -6.56 11.61
C VAL A 38 13.48 -8.06 11.50
N PHE A 39 14.11 -8.70 10.51
CA PHE A 39 13.97 -10.12 10.22
C PHE A 39 14.93 -10.96 11.09
N ASP A 40 14.41 -12.03 11.69
CA ASP A 40 15.20 -12.98 12.47
C ASP A 40 15.17 -14.36 11.77
N PRO A 41 16.25 -14.78 11.10
CA PRO A 41 16.27 -16.05 10.37
C PRO A 41 16.16 -17.26 11.30
N THR A 42 16.45 -17.10 12.60
CA THR A 42 16.49 -18.20 13.57
C THR A 42 15.12 -18.50 14.19
N LYS A 43 14.13 -17.61 14.00
CA LYS A 43 12.80 -17.75 14.58
C LYS A 43 11.75 -18.00 13.52
N PHE A 44 10.74 -18.77 13.91
CA PHE A 44 9.46 -18.77 13.20
C PHE A 44 8.71 -17.50 13.59
N ASP A 45 8.41 -16.67 12.61
CA ASP A 45 7.74 -15.40 12.83
C ASP A 45 6.21 -15.54 12.80
N ASP A 46 5.55 -15.07 13.84
CA ASP A 46 4.10 -14.91 13.85
C ASP A 46 3.70 -13.61 13.12
N TYR A 47 3.36 -13.75 11.85
CA TYR A 47 2.89 -12.67 10.99
C TYR A 47 1.44 -12.23 11.25
N SER A 48 0.79 -12.74 12.31
CA SER A 48 -0.55 -12.33 12.72
C SER A 48 -0.57 -11.21 13.76
N GLN A 49 0.59 -10.79 14.29
CA GLN A 49 0.67 -9.86 15.43
C GLN A 49 1.60 -8.65 15.20
N GLY A 50 1.20 -7.52 15.78
CA GLY A 50 2.01 -6.30 15.82
C GLY A 50 2.48 -5.79 14.45
N ILE A 51 3.71 -5.25 14.43
CA ILE A 51 4.34 -4.67 13.23
C ILE A 51 4.64 -5.70 12.14
N LYS A 52 4.78 -6.99 12.51
CA LYS A 52 5.08 -8.09 11.57
C LYS A 52 3.93 -8.37 10.60
N ARG A 53 2.73 -7.85 10.87
CA ARG A 53 1.57 -7.91 9.96
C ARG A 53 1.67 -6.96 8.76
N ALA A 54 2.62 -6.03 8.77
CA ALA A 54 2.75 -5.03 7.72
C ALA A 54 3.00 -5.71 6.37
N ILE A 55 2.24 -5.32 5.34
CA ILE A 55 2.46 -5.78 3.97
C ILE A 55 3.88 -5.38 3.55
N GLY A 56 4.66 -6.35 3.08
CA GLY A 56 6.09 -6.25 2.90
C GLY A 56 6.84 -7.29 3.72
N VAL A 57 6.46 -7.46 4.99
CA VAL A 57 7.20 -8.33 5.92
C VAL A 57 6.92 -9.81 5.64
N PRO A 58 5.66 -10.31 5.66
CA PRO A 58 5.38 -11.72 5.40
C PRO A 58 5.75 -12.14 3.96
N GLU A 59 5.58 -11.23 2.99
CA GLU A 59 5.86 -11.51 1.58
C GLU A 59 7.35 -11.71 1.31
N LEU A 60 8.22 -11.00 2.04
CA LEU A 60 9.67 -11.10 1.90
C LEU A 60 10.29 -12.26 2.69
N ASP A 61 9.57 -12.91 3.60
CA ASP A 61 10.08 -14.00 4.45
C ASP A 61 10.76 -15.10 3.64
N GLN A 62 10.06 -15.62 2.61
CA GLN A 62 10.58 -16.70 1.77
C GLN A 62 11.86 -16.27 1.06
N PHE A 63 11.91 -15.04 0.54
CA PHE A 63 13.11 -14.51 -0.11
C PHE A 63 14.26 -14.39 0.89
N LEU A 64 14.05 -13.75 2.05
CA LEU A 64 15.09 -13.50 3.05
C LEU A 64 15.66 -14.80 3.66
N ARG A 65 14.83 -15.83 3.86
CA ARG A 65 15.31 -17.15 4.34
C ARG A 65 16.19 -17.88 3.34
N ASN A 66 15.98 -17.65 2.04
CA ASN A 66 16.65 -18.39 0.97
C ASN A 66 17.74 -17.58 0.27
N GLU A 67 17.85 -16.28 0.53
CA GLU A 67 18.74 -15.33 -0.18
C GLU A 67 20.19 -15.84 -0.28
N MET A 68 20.70 -16.48 0.78
CA MET A 68 22.08 -16.98 0.88
C MET A 68 22.26 -18.47 0.54
N THR A 69 21.17 -19.22 0.39
CA THR A 69 21.22 -20.69 0.22
C THR A 69 20.99 -21.13 -1.21
N VAL A 70 20.22 -20.35 -1.99
CA VAL A 70 19.90 -20.64 -3.39
C VAL A 70 20.84 -19.90 -4.34
N ASP A 71 20.88 -20.32 -5.60
CA ASP A 71 21.66 -19.62 -6.62
C ASP A 71 21.08 -18.21 -6.92
N ALA A 72 21.91 -17.36 -7.52
CA ALA A 72 21.55 -15.96 -7.77
C ALA A 72 20.31 -15.78 -8.67
N LYS A 73 20.02 -16.74 -9.56
CA LYS A 73 18.83 -16.67 -10.42
C LYS A 73 17.59 -16.97 -9.60
N THR A 74 17.57 -18.06 -8.84
CA THR A 74 16.43 -18.40 -7.97
C THR A 74 16.19 -17.34 -6.88
N SER A 75 17.25 -16.77 -6.30
CA SER A 75 17.13 -15.70 -5.31
C SER A 75 16.44 -14.45 -5.91
N ARG A 76 16.78 -14.09 -7.15
CA ARG A 76 16.12 -13.00 -7.87
C ARG A 76 14.65 -13.30 -8.17
N GLU A 77 14.33 -14.51 -8.60
CA GLU A 77 12.95 -14.91 -8.87
C GLU A 77 12.08 -14.87 -7.60
N LEU A 78 12.62 -15.29 -6.44
CA LEU A 78 11.94 -15.18 -5.15
C LEU A 78 11.72 -13.73 -4.74
N ARG A 79 12.71 -12.86 -4.96
CA ARG A 79 12.60 -11.42 -4.71
C ARG A 79 11.48 -10.80 -5.55
N ASP A 80 11.49 -11.05 -6.85
CA ASP A 80 10.52 -10.46 -7.77
C ASP A 80 9.10 -10.95 -7.44
N LYS A 81 8.96 -12.24 -7.13
CA LYS A 81 7.68 -12.82 -6.66
C LYS A 81 7.19 -12.19 -5.36
N ALA A 82 8.08 -11.92 -4.41
CA ALA A 82 7.73 -11.24 -3.17
C ALA A 82 7.24 -9.81 -3.45
N ILE A 83 7.92 -9.07 -4.31
CA ILE A 83 7.53 -7.70 -4.70
C ILE A 83 6.14 -7.70 -5.37
N GLU A 84 5.88 -8.62 -6.29
CA GLU A 84 4.55 -8.74 -6.90
C GLU A 84 3.48 -9.09 -5.87
N LYS A 85 3.79 -9.95 -4.89
CA LYS A 85 2.87 -10.24 -3.79
C LYS A 85 2.55 -9.01 -2.93
N ILE A 86 3.55 -8.15 -2.67
CA ILE A 86 3.36 -6.88 -1.95
C ILE A 86 2.39 -5.97 -2.73
N LYS A 87 2.56 -5.86 -4.05
CA LYS A 87 1.68 -5.07 -4.92
C LYS A 87 0.25 -5.61 -4.87
N GLU A 88 0.07 -6.91 -5.09
CA GLU A 88 -1.24 -7.57 -5.03
C GLU A 88 -1.94 -7.34 -3.68
N ASN A 89 -1.23 -7.60 -2.58
CA ASN A 89 -1.81 -7.48 -1.24
C ASN A 89 -2.14 -6.03 -0.89
N THR A 90 -1.34 -5.06 -1.35
CA THR A 90 -1.63 -3.63 -1.17
C THR A 90 -2.87 -3.20 -1.96
N CYS A 91 -3.03 -3.65 -3.21
CA CYS A 91 -4.24 -3.42 -4.00
C CYS A 91 -5.48 -4.05 -3.33
N MET A 92 -5.35 -5.28 -2.83
CA MET A 92 -6.43 -5.94 -2.10
C MET A 92 -6.79 -5.23 -0.80
N LEU A 93 -5.80 -4.70 -0.08
CA LEU A 93 -6.04 -3.87 1.11
C LEU A 93 -6.81 -2.60 0.74
N ALA A 94 -6.40 -1.88 -0.29
CA ALA A 94 -7.08 -0.67 -0.76
C ALA A 94 -8.56 -0.95 -1.12
N ARG A 95 -8.82 -2.04 -1.86
CA ARG A 95 -10.19 -2.48 -2.16
C ARG A 95 -11.01 -2.78 -0.91
N ARG A 96 -10.42 -3.48 0.06
CA ARG A 96 -11.10 -3.80 1.35
C ARG A 96 -11.37 -2.55 2.17
N GLN A 97 -10.46 -1.56 2.15
CA GLN A 97 -10.66 -0.28 2.81
C GLN A 97 -11.83 0.49 2.19
N LEU A 98 -11.88 0.59 0.86
CA LEU A 98 -13.01 1.21 0.15
C LEU A 98 -14.35 0.55 0.50
N GLN A 99 -14.42 -0.78 0.48
CA GLN A 99 -15.62 -1.52 0.87
C GLN A 99 -16.04 -1.24 2.32
N LYS A 100 -15.08 -1.10 3.25
CA LYS A 100 -15.37 -0.73 4.64
C LYS A 100 -15.89 0.70 4.75
N ILE A 101 -15.29 1.65 4.04
CA ILE A 101 -15.74 3.05 4.02
C ILE A 101 -17.16 3.15 3.48
N GLN A 102 -17.48 2.46 2.38
CA GLN A 102 -18.84 2.42 1.83
C GLN A 102 -19.87 1.88 2.82
N ARG A 103 -19.53 0.81 3.56
CA ARG A 103 -20.38 0.28 4.63
C ARG A 103 -20.58 1.31 5.74
N LEU A 104 -19.52 1.96 6.21
CA LEU A 104 -19.62 3.01 7.23
C LEU A 104 -20.48 4.19 6.77
N HIS A 105 -20.29 4.63 5.54
CA HIS A 105 -21.07 5.70 4.92
C HIS A 105 -22.58 5.38 4.90
N SER A 106 -22.96 4.12 4.60
CA SER A 106 -24.37 3.69 4.67
C SER A 106 -24.95 3.68 6.09
N ILE A 107 -24.15 3.32 7.10
CA ILE A 107 -24.61 3.26 8.50
C ILE A 107 -24.74 4.67 9.09
N TRP A 108 -23.88 5.60 8.69
CA TRP A 108 -23.80 6.95 9.26
C TRP A 108 -24.68 7.98 8.56
N ASN A 109 -25.64 7.52 7.75
CA ASN A 109 -26.59 8.37 7.05
C ASN A 109 -25.91 9.57 6.35
N TRP A 110 -24.84 9.30 5.58
CA TRP A 110 -24.18 10.30 4.74
C TRP A 110 -23.48 11.45 5.48
N LYS A 111 -23.17 11.32 6.79
CA LYS A 111 -22.38 12.31 7.56
C LYS A 111 -20.89 12.39 7.19
N MET A 112 -20.50 11.83 6.05
CA MET A 112 -19.13 11.77 5.58
C MET A 112 -19.02 12.53 4.27
N HIS A 113 -18.11 13.49 4.23
CA HIS A 113 -17.89 14.34 3.08
C HIS A 113 -16.89 13.66 2.15
N ARG A 114 -17.37 13.21 0.98
CA ARG A 114 -16.51 12.62 -0.04
C ARG A 114 -15.82 13.71 -0.86
N ILE A 115 -14.51 13.58 -0.99
CA ILE A 115 -13.64 14.46 -1.75
C ILE A 115 -12.97 13.61 -2.82
N ASP A 116 -13.27 13.85 -4.10
CA ASP A 116 -12.71 13.06 -5.20
C ASP A 116 -11.33 13.58 -5.60
N ALA A 117 -10.29 12.81 -5.27
CA ALA A 117 -8.91 13.06 -5.63
C ALA A 117 -8.50 12.38 -6.95
N THR A 118 -9.39 11.65 -7.63
CA THR A 118 -9.09 11.00 -8.92
C THR A 118 -8.42 11.94 -9.93
N PRO A 119 -8.84 13.21 -10.11
CA PRO A 119 -8.20 14.12 -11.05
C PRO A 119 -6.72 14.40 -10.71
N VAL A 120 -6.36 14.41 -9.42
CA VAL A 120 -4.97 14.63 -8.97
C VAL A 120 -4.08 13.48 -9.44
N PHE A 121 -4.60 12.25 -9.37
CA PHE A 121 -3.90 11.04 -9.80
C PHE A 121 -3.83 10.91 -11.34
N LEU A 122 -4.59 11.71 -12.10
CA LEU A 122 -4.44 11.74 -13.56
C LEU A 122 -3.43 12.78 -14.03
N ALA A 123 -3.10 13.75 -13.19
CA ALA A 123 -2.18 14.84 -13.50
C ALA A 123 -0.74 14.52 -13.09
N SER A 124 0.20 15.37 -13.53
CA SER A 124 1.64 15.18 -13.31
C SER A 124 2.31 16.48 -12.86
N GLY A 125 3.29 16.38 -11.95
CA GLY A 125 4.09 17.53 -11.51
C GLY A 125 3.23 18.66 -10.96
N LYS A 126 3.56 19.90 -11.34
CA LYS A 126 2.89 21.12 -10.85
C LYS A 126 1.39 21.17 -11.16
N GLU A 127 0.93 20.46 -12.19
CA GLU A 127 -0.49 20.38 -12.51
C GLU A 127 -1.25 19.58 -11.44
N ALA A 128 -0.67 18.49 -10.93
CA ALA A 128 -1.26 17.71 -9.85
C ALA A 128 -1.38 18.54 -8.57
N ASP A 129 -0.37 19.35 -8.24
CA ASP A 129 -0.40 20.25 -7.07
C ASP A 129 -1.55 21.27 -7.17
N ASN A 130 -1.69 21.92 -8.33
CA ASN A 130 -2.79 22.88 -8.56
C ASN A 130 -4.17 22.22 -8.47
N ILE A 131 -4.32 21.00 -8.98
CA ILE A 131 -5.59 20.24 -8.91
C ILE A 131 -5.86 19.82 -7.46
N TRP A 132 -4.84 19.40 -6.71
CA TRP A 132 -4.96 19.07 -5.29
C TRP A 132 -5.46 20.27 -4.49
N ASP A 133 -4.85 21.44 -4.68
CA ASP A 133 -5.26 22.67 -3.97
C ASP A 133 -6.71 23.02 -4.26
N LYS A 134 -7.14 22.89 -5.52
CA LYS A 134 -8.50 23.24 -5.93
C LYS A 134 -9.57 22.22 -5.51
N HIS A 135 -9.26 20.92 -5.57
CA HIS A 135 -10.25 19.85 -5.45
C HIS A 135 -10.18 19.07 -4.14
N VAL A 136 -9.07 19.15 -3.40
CA VAL A 136 -8.86 18.38 -2.18
C VAL A 136 -8.54 19.24 -0.96
N ALA A 137 -7.61 20.20 -1.06
CA ALA A 137 -7.20 21.01 0.09
C ALA A 137 -8.06 22.26 0.31
N GLY A 138 -8.58 22.86 -0.77
CA GLY A 138 -9.40 24.06 -0.74
C GLY A 138 -10.82 23.87 -0.21
N PRO A 139 -11.57 22.84 -0.67
CA PRO A 139 -12.90 22.52 -0.13
C PRO A 139 -12.87 22.13 1.35
#